data_AF-A0A7J2VW99-F1
#
_entry.id   AF-A0A7J2VW99-F1
#
_cell.length_a   1.000
_cell.length_b   1.000
_cell.length_c   1.000
_cell.angle_alpha   90.00
_cell.angle_beta   90.00
_cell.angle_gamma   90.00
#
_symmetry.space_group_name_H-M   'P 1'
#
loop_
_entity.id
_entity.type
_entity.pdbx_description
1 polymer ?
#
loop_
_entity_poly.entity_id
_entity_poly.type
_entity_poly.pdbx_seq_one_letter_code
_entity_poly.pdbx_strand_id
1 'polypeptide(L)'
;MEVSVLHPIQVKLLYMLYYKEISLYKIAEELNIPYPKLIYHVLQLHKKGLLIKENINGRVVYKVNKKVVKIEKDKKGIFIWAYVPQ
;
A
#
# COMPACT_ATOMS: atom_id res chain seq x y z
N MET A 1 0.87 -1.91 21.51
CA MET A 1 0.64 -1.58 20.08
C MET A 1 1.41 -0.31 19.78
N GLU A 2 2.48 -0.39 18.98
CA GLU A 2 3.23 0.79 18.57
C GLU A 2 2.57 1.39 17.32
N VAL A 3 2.22 2.67 17.36
CA VAL A 3 1.59 3.35 16.21
C VAL A 3 2.69 3.72 15.22
N SER A 4 2.90 2.89 14.20
CA SER A 4 3.84 3.22 13.13
C SER A 4 3.22 4.28 12.21
N VAL A 5 3.76 5.50 12.25
CA VAL A 5 3.36 6.55 11.30
C VAL A 5 3.79 6.15 9.90
N LEU A 6 2.81 6.01 8.99
CA LEU A 6 3.08 5.72 7.59
C LEU A 6 3.49 6.98 6.84
N HIS A 7 4.42 6.83 5.90
CA HIS A 7 4.80 7.92 4.99
C HIS A 7 3.62 8.29 4.07
N PRO A 8 3.42 9.57 3.68
CA PRO A 8 2.30 9.96 2.81
C PRO A 8 2.19 9.15 1.51
N ILE A 9 3.32 8.79 0.89
CA ILE A 9 3.35 7.92 -0.31
C ILE A 9 2.81 6.52 0.01
N GLN A 10 3.11 5.98 1.20
CA GLN A 10 2.60 4.67 1.62
C GLN A 10 1.08 4.69 1.84
N VAL A 11 0.56 5.77 2.43
CA VAL A 11 -0.88 5.98 2.60
C VAL A 11 -1.57 6.00 1.24
N LYS A 12 -1.06 6.79 0.29
CA LYS A 12 -1.61 6.84 -1.08
C LYS A 12 -1.52 5.49 -1.80
N LEU A 13 -0.39 4.79 -1.69
CA LEU A 13 -0.21 3.47 -2.30
C LEU A 13 -1.20 2.43 -1.74
N LEU A 14 -1.37 2.37 -0.42
CA LEU A 14 -2.35 1.49 0.22
C LEU A 14 -3.77 1.82 -0.26
N TYR A 15 -4.14 3.10 -0.32
CA TYR A 15 -5.44 3.51 -0.83
C TYR A 15 -5.67 3.05 -2.28
N MET A 16 -4.71 3.28 -3.16
CA MET A 16 -4.82 2.92 -4.57
C MET A 16 -4.90 1.41 -4.76
N LEU A 17 -4.05 0.62 -4.10
CA LEU A 17 -4.07 -0.84 -4.20
C LEU A 17 -5.27 -1.48 -3.50
N TYR A 18 -5.93 -0.79 -2.56
CA TYR A 18 -7.09 -1.34 -1.86
C TYR A 18 -8.36 -1.32 -2.74
N TYR A 19 -8.51 -0.27 -3.55
CA TYR A 19 -9.71 -0.03 -4.36
C TYR A 19 -9.51 -0.20 -5.87
N LYS A 20 -8.29 -0.03 -6.38
CA LYS A 20 -7.99 -0.11 -7.82
C LYS A 20 -7.19 -1.37 -8.13
N GLU A 21 -7.56 -2.07 -9.19
CA GLU A 21 -6.68 -3.03 -9.84
C GLU A 21 -5.69 -2.28 -10.74
N ILE A 22 -4.60 -1.79 -10.14
CA ILE A 22 -3.62 -0.94 -10.81
C ILE A 22 -2.20 -1.47 -10.62
N SER A 23 -1.38 -1.36 -11.67
CA SER A 23 0.03 -1.77 -11.60
C SER A 23 0.87 -0.74 -10.84
N LEU A 24 1.98 -1.19 -10.24
CA LEU A 24 2.93 -0.29 -9.57
C LEU A 24 3.45 0.80 -10.50
N TYR A 25 3.65 0.49 -11.79
CA TYR A 25 4.13 1.46 -12.77
C TYR A 25 3.13 2.62 -12.92
N LYS A 26 1.83 2.31 -13.11
CA LYS A 26 0.78 3.33 -13.18
C LYS A 26 0.62 4.11 -11.87
N ILE A 27 0.82 3.47 -10.72
CA ILE A 27 0.84 4.18 -9.43
C ILE A 27 1.99 5.19 -9.38
N ALA A 28 3.18 4.83 -9.87
CA ALA A 28 4.33 5.75 -9.88
C ALA A 28 4.03 6.99 -10.75
N GLU A 29 3.40 6.78 -11.91
CA GLU A 29 2.93 7.85 -12.79
C GLU A 29 1.87 8.73 -12.12
N GLU A 30 0.80 8.15 -11.56
CA GLU A 30 -0.27 8.90 -10.87
C GLU A 30 0.26 9.71 -9.67
N LEU A 31 1.27 9.21 -8.97
CA LEU A 31 1.89 9.90 -7.85
C LEU A 31 3.00 10.88 -8.27
N ASN A 32 3.35 10.91 -9.56
CA ASN A 32 4.45 11.68 -10.13
C ASN A 32 5.77 11.46 -9.35
N ILE A 33 6.13 10.20 -9.11
CA ILE A 33 7.38 9.83 -8.46
C ILE A 33 8.19 8.82 -9.28
N PRO A 34 9.53 8.81 -9.15
CA PRO A 34 10.35 7.80 -9.80
C PRO A 34 9.96 6.38 -9.35
N TYR A 35 9.90 5.45 -10.30
CA TYR A 35 9.55 4.05 -10.03
C TYR A 35 10.42 3.39 -8.94
N PRO A 36 11.77 3.60 -8.88
CA PRO A 36 12.58 3.07 -7.78
C PRO A 36 12.16 3.58 -6.40
N LYS A 37 11.73 4.84 -6.30
CA LYS A 37 11.21 5.43 -5.05
C LYS A 37 9.89 4.79 -4.64
N LEU A 38 9.02 4.47 -5.60
CA LEU A 38 7.81 3.72 -5.31
C LEU A 38 8.14 2.31 -4.80
N ILE A 39 9.05 1.60 -5.47
CA ILE A 39 9.48 0.24 -5.08
C ILE A 39 10.03 0.23 -3.65
N TYR A 40 10.82 1.23 -3.26
CA TYR A 40 11.27 1.38 -1.87
C TYR A 40 10.09 1.35 -0.89
N HIS A 41 9.03 2.15 -1.13
CA HIS A 41 7.85 2.16 -0.26
C HIS A 41 7.07 0.85 -0.29
N VAL A 42 6.96 0.19 -1.44
CA VAL A 42 6.29 -1.12 -1.59
C VAL A 42 7.00 -2.17 -0.75
N LEU A 43 8.33 -2.25 -0.82
CA LEU A 43 9.11 -3.21 -0.05
C LEU A 43 8.99 -2.98 1.45
N GLN A 44 9.00 -1.72 1.89
CA GLN A 44 8.78 -1.37 3.30
C GLN A 44 7.39 -1.82 3.80
N LEU A 45 6.35 -1.61 2.99
CA LEU A 45 4.99 -2.05 3.34
C LEU A 45 4.82 -3.57 3.33
N HIS A 46 5.45 -4.25 2.38
CA HIS A 46 5.50 -5.72 2.34
C HIS A 46 6.22 -6.29 3.56
N LYS A 47 7.37 -5.72 3.95
CA LYS A 47 8.10 -6.12 5.17
C LYS A 47 7.26 -5.95 6.44
N LYS A 48 6.39 -4.94 6.47
CA LYS A 48 5.43 -4.71 7.58
C LYS A 48 4.17 -5.60 7.50
N GLY A 49 4.06 -6.49 6.52
CA GLY A 49 2.88 -7.36 6.33
C GLY A 49 1.63 -6.63 5.83
N LEU A 50 1.73 -5.36 5.44
CA LEU A 50 0.62 -4.53 4.96
C LEU A 50 0.28 -4.78 3.49
N LEU A 51 1.26 -5.29 2.73
CA LEU A 51 1.09 -5.81 1.38
C LEU A 51 1.41 -7.30 1.36
N ILE A 52 0.73 -8.04 0.49
CA ILE A 52 1.00 -9.44 0.16
C ILE A 52 1.57 -9.47 -1.26
N LYS A 53 2.68 -10.17 -1.44
CA LYS A 53 3.28 -10.44 -2.74
C LYS A 53 2.70 -11.75 -3.29
N GLU A 54 2.14 -11.70 -4.50
CA GLU A 54 1.62 -12.87 -5.21
C GLU A 54 2.35 -13.04 -6.56
N ASN A 55 2.42 -14.27 -7.05
CA ASN A 55 2.90 -14.57 -8.40
C ASN A 55 1.73 -15.05 -9.25
N ILE A 56 1.35 -14.25 -10.25
CA ILE A 56 0.24 -14.53 -11.16
C ILE A 56 0.82 -14.67 -12.56
N ASN A 57 0.77 -15.88 -13.13
CA ASN A 57 1.29 -16.17 -14.48
C ASN A 57 2.75 -15.72 -14.70
N GLY A 58 3.61 -15.96 -13.71
CA GLY A 58 5.03 -15.57 -13.75
C GLY A 58 5.30 -14.09 -13.44
N ARG A 59 4.27 -13.30 -13.13
CA ARG A 59 4.38 -11.87 -12.79
C ARG A 59 4.16 -11.65 -11.30
N VAL A 60 5.07 -10.88 -10.69
CA VAL A 60 4.94 -10.43 -9.30
C VAL A 60 3.90 -9.31 -9.23
N VAL A 61 2.89 -9.49 -8.36
CA VAL A 61 1.85 -8.50 -8.07
C VAL A 61 1.81 -8.27 -6.56
N TYR A 62 1.49 -7.05 -6.14
CA TYR A 62 1.27 -6.71 -4.73
C TYR A 62 -0.20 -6.38 -4.50
N LYS A 63 -0.76 -6.93 -3.44
CA LYS A 63 -2.14 -6.67 -2.98
C LYS A 63 -2.14 -6.19 -1.55
N VAL A 64 -3.11 -5.37 -1.17
CA VAL A 64 -3.26 -4.95 0.23
C VAL A 64 -3.69 -6.13 1.09
N ASN A 65 -3.03 -6.31 2.24
CA ASN A 65 -3.46 -7.28 3.24
C ASN A 65 -4.68 -6.74 4.00
N LYS A 66 -5.88 -7.01 3.49
CA LYS A 66 -7.15 -6.52 4.07
C LYS A 66 -7.44 -7.05 5.49
N LYS A 67 -6.69 -8.04 5.97
CA LYS A 67 -6.78 -8.51 7.37
C LYS A 67 -6.18 -7.51 8.36
N VAL A 68 -5.20 -6.73 7.91
CA VAL A 68 -4.43 -5.80 8.76
C VAL A 68 -4.47 -4.36 8.26
N VAL A 69 -5.07 -4.11 7.09
CA VAL A 69 -5.33 -2.76 6.58
C VAL A 69 -6.83 -2.56 6.42
N LYS A 70 -7.37 -1.53 7.08
CA LYS A 70 -8.75 -1.08 6.91
C LYS A 70 -8.76 0.35 6.43
N ILE A 71 -9.65 0.66 5.49
CA ILE A 71 -9.88 2.03 5.03
C ILE A 71 -11.30 2.42 5.38
N GLU A 72 -11.44 3.50 6.12
CA GLU A 72 -12.70 4.09 6.53
C GLU A 72 -12.83 5.48 5.91
N LYS A 73 -14.03 5.82 5.47
CA LYS A 73 -14.33 7.13 4.88
C LYS A 73 -15.53 7.72 5.60
N ASP A 74 -15.39 8.94 6.09
CA ASP A 74 -16.48 9.70 6.70
C ASP A 74 -16.52 11.14 6.16
N LYS A 75 -17.27 12.02 6.82
CA LYS A 75 -17.40 13.44 6.45
C LYS A 75 -16.09 14.24 6.61
N LYS A 76 -15.13 13.76 7.39
CA LYS A 76 -13.85 14.41 7.69
C LYS A 76 -12.73 13.95 6.77
N GLY A 77 -12.86 12.78 6.15
CA GLY A 77 -11.89 12.32 5.15
C GLY A 77 -11.78 10.82 5.03
N ILE A 78 -10.58 10.37 4.62
CA ILE A 78 -10.22 8.96 4.46
C ILE A 78 -9.18 8.62 5.54
N PHE A 79 -9.48 7.61 6.34
CA PHE A 79 -8.63 7.08 7.39
C PHE A 79 -8.12 5.71 6.98
N ILE A 80 -6.80 5.49 7.09
CA ILE A 80 -6.17 4.20 6.83
C ILE A 80 -5.61 3.65 8.14
N TRP A 81 -6.21 2.57 8.62
CA TRP A 81 -5.77 1.83 9.79
C TRP A 81 -4.87 0.70 9.35
N ALA A 82 -3.62 0.69 9.81
CA ALA A 82 -2.63 -0.33 9.48
C ALA A 82 -2.08 -0.97 10.76
N TYR A 83 -2.36 -2.26 10.94
CA TYR A 83 -1.91 -3.05 12.08
C TYR A 83 -0.65 -3.81 11.68
N VAL A 84 0.47 -3.54 12.34
CA VAL A 84 1.73 -4.25 12.08
C VAL A 84 1.85 -5.37 13.12
N PRO A 85 1.70 -6.66 12.74
CA PRO A 85 1.95 -7.78 13.66
C PRO A 85 3.43 -7.80 14.05
N GLN A 86 3.70 -8.06 15.34
CA GLN A 86 5.05 -8.24 15.88
C GLN A 86 5.63 -9.60 15.50
#